data_AF-A0A822D8E8-F1
#
_entry.id   AF-A0A822D8E8-F1
#
_cell.length_a   1.000
_cell.length_b   1.000
_cell.length_c   1.000
_cell.angle_alpha   90.00
_cell.angle_beta   90.00
_cell.angle_gamma   90.00
#
_symmetry.space_group_name_H-M   'P 1'
#
loop_
_entity.id
_entity.type
_entity.pdbx_description
1 polymer ?
#
loop_
_entity_poly.entity_id
_entity_poly.type
_entity_poly.pdbx_seq_one_letter_code
_entity_poly.pdbx_strand_id
1 'polypeptide(L)'
;MAKSNAERQKLYPINLSKNKSKFEQMRQKSRIRDNIRRQNLKGDSLERLQRSNGKQFSSYKNRQSFGKAVKRVIQSLPQDTHKRVTVVRHIVQELNAIPKTVTQHQH
;
A
#
# COMPACT_ATOMS: atom_id res chain seq x y z
N MET A 1 -4.14 -45.59 15.86
CA MET A 1 -4.84 -44.74 16.84
C MET A 1 -5.54 -43.59 16.13
N ALA A 2 -6.78 -43.29 16.49
CA ALA A 2 -7.49 -42.14 15.95
C ALA A 2 -6.91 -40.83 16.53
N LYS A 3 -6.74 -39.80 15.70
CA LYS A 3 -6.23 -38.50 16.13
C LYS A 3 -7.21 -37.83 17.09
N SER A 4 -6.68 -37.12 18.09
CA SER A 4 -7.47 -36.30 18.99
C SER A 4 -8.15 -35.13 18.26
N ASN A 5 -9.19 -34.55 18.88
CA ASN A 5 -9.93 -33.44 18.26
C ASN A 5 -9.06 -32.17 18.10
N ALA A 6 -8.17 -31.91 19.07
CA ALA A 6 -7.23 -30.80 19.01
C ALA A 6 -6.20 -30.95 17.87
N GLU A 7 -5.70 -32.17 17.64
CA GLU A 7 -4.79 -32.46 16.52
C GLU A 7 -5.50 -32.34 15.18
N ARG A 8 -6.78 -32.75 15.09
CA ARG A 8 -7.60 -32.54 13.88
C ARG A 8 -7.75 -31.06 13.54
N GLN A 9 -7.98 -30.20 14.55
CA GLN A 9 -8.06 -28.75 14.35
C GLN A 9 -6.73 -28.14 13.85
N LYS A 10 -5.59 -28.57 14.40
CA LYS A 10 -4.25 -28.09 13.95
C LYS A 10 -3.92 -28.52 12.52
N LEU A 11 -4.33 -29.72 12.12
CA LEU A 11 -4.05 -30.27 10.79
C LEU A 11 -5.02 -29.79 9.71
N TYR A 12 -6.18 -29.28 10.09
CA TYR A 12 -7.20 -28.77 9.16
C TYR A 12 -6.67 -27.72 8.19
N PRO A 13 -6.04 -26.61 8.62
CA PRO A 13 -5.51 -25.60 7.68
C PRO A 13 -4.42 -26.15 6.76
N ILE A 14 -3.58 -27.06 7.28
CA ILE A 14 -2.47 -27.69 6.54
C ILE A 14 -2.98 -28.64 5.45
N ASN A 15 -4.04 -29.40 5.75
CA ASN A 15 -4.64 -30.30 4.77
C ASN A 15 -5.53 -29.54 3.77
N LEU A 16 -6.10 -28.42 4.18
CA LEU A 16 -6.90 -27.57 3.31
C LEU A 16 -6.03 -26.83 2.28
N SER A 17 -4.82 -26.39 2.65
CA SER A 17 -3.88 -25.76 1.70
C SER A 17 -3.34 -26.71 0.63
N LYS A 18 -3.39 -28.03 0.88
CA LYS A 18 -3.02 -29.06 -0.11
C LYS A 18 -4.08 -29.24 -1.20
N ASN A 19 -5.33 -28.84 -0.94
CA ASN A 19 -6.40 -28.86 -1.93
C ASN A 19 -6.68 -27.43 -2.42
N LYS A 20 -5.97 -27.03 -3.48
CA LYS A 20 -6.00 -25.68 -4.05
C LYS A 20 -7.42 -25.17 -4.34
N SER A 21 -8.30 -26.03 -4.85
CA SER A 21 -9.70 -25.67 -5.16
C SER A 21 -10.49 -25.35 -3.89
N LYS A 22 -10.44 -26.22 -2.86
CA LYS A 22 -11.13 -25.98 -1.57
C LYS A 22 -10.56 -24.77 -0.84
N PHE A 23 -9.25 -24.56 -0.91
CA PHE A 23 -8.58 -23.41 -0.33
C PHE A 23 -9.07 -22.10 -0.96
N GLU A 24 -9.13 -22.02 -2.29
CA GLU A 24 -9.60 -20.83 -2.99
C GLU A 24 -11.09 -20.57 -2.77
N GLN A 25 -11.94 -21.60 -2.76
CA GLN A 25 -13.36 -21.45 -2.41
C GLN A 25 -13.54 -20.90 -0.99
N MET A 26 -12.78 -21.38 -0.01
CA MET A 26 -12.81 -20.85 1.35
C MET A 26 -12.33 -19.40 1.38
N ARG A 27 -11.25 -19.09 0.67
CA ARG A 27 -10.70 -17.73 0.58
C ARG A 27 -11.71 -16.76 -0.03
N GLN A 28 -12.42 -17.16 -1.08
CA GLN A 28 -13.52 -16.42 -1.68
C GLN A 28 -14.66 -16.20 -0.69
N LYS A 29 -15.12 -17.26 0.01
CA LYS A 29 -16.15 -17.13 1.05
C LYS A 29 -15.74 -16.17 2.17
N SER A 30 -14.48 -16.20 2.59
CA SER A 30 -13.97 -15.26 3.59
C SER A 30 -13.98 -13.82 3.09
N ARG A 31 -13.54 -13.59 1.85
CA ARG A 31 -13.58 -12.26 1.21
C ARG A 31 -15.00 -11.72 1.11
N ILE A 32 -15.97 -12.56 0.72
CA ILE A 32 -17.38 -12.18 0.61
C ILE A 32 -17.93 -11.78 1.99
N ARG A 33 -17.70 -12.58 3.03
CA ARG A 33 -18.12 -12.25 4.40
C ARG A 33 -17.51 -10.94 4.89
N ASP A 34 -16.22 -10.71 4.63
CA ASP A 34 -15.55 -9.48 5.03
C ASP A 34 -16.09 -8.26 4.26
N ASN A 35 -16.42 -8.42 2.98
CA ASN A 35 -17.05 -7.36 2.19
C ASN A 35 -18.44 -7.00 2.71
N ILE A 36 -19.27 -8.01 3.01
CA ILE A 36 -20.60 -7.79 3.60
C ILE A 36 -20.46 -7.09 4.96
N ARG A 37 -19.53 -7.54 5.82
CA ARG A 37 -19.25 -6.87 7.09
C ARG A 37 -18.87 -5.41 6.87
N ARG A 38 -17.99 -5.13 5.91
CA ARG A 38 -17.55 -3.77 5.59
C ARG A 38 -18.69 -2.88 5.08
N GLN A 39 -19.58 -3.41 4.25
CA GLN A 39 -20.73 -2.65 3.74
C GLN A 39 -21.76 -2.32 4.82
N ASN A 40 -21.85 -3.15 5.86
CA ASN A 40 -22.77 -2.96 6.97
C ASN A 40 -22.20 -2.09 8.11
N LEU A 41 -20.93 -1.68 8.04
CA LEU A 41 -20.34 -0.78 9.05
C LEU A 41 -20.96 0.61 8.96
N LYS A 42 -21.35 1.17 10.11
CA LYS A 42 -21.90 2.52 10.25
C LYS A 42 -21.33 3.22 11.50
N GLY A 43 -21.40 4.55 11.52
CA GLY A 43 -20.96 5.38 12.65
C GLY A 43 -19.48 5.17 13.03
N ASP A 44 -19.18 5.13 14.32
CA ASP A 44 -17.83 4.97 14.89
C ASP A 44 -17.04 3.78 14.32
N SER A 45 -17.74 2.69 13.98
CA SER A 45 -17.11 1.48 13.45
C SER A 45 -16.59 1.66 12.01
N LEU A 46 -17.32 2.45 11.21
CA LEU A 46 -16.90 2.87 9.88
C LEU A 46 -15.77 3.89 9.98
N GLU A 47 -15.87 4.84 10.91
CA GLU A 47 -14.86 5.88 11.11
C GLU A 47 -13.51 5.30 11.57
N ARG A 48 -13.51 4.32 12.48
CA ARG A 48 -12.27 3.62 12.89
C ARG A 48 -11.63 2.84 11.74
N LEU A 49 -12.43 2.19 10.90
CA LEU A 49 -11.93 1.51 9.70
C LEU A 49 -11.34 2.51 8.69
N GLN A 50 -12.01 3.64 8.48
CA GLN A 50 -11.51 4.70 7.61
C GLN A 50 -10.25 5.36 8.17
N ARG A 51 -10.12 5.55 9.48
CA ARG A 51 -8.89 6.07 10.11
C ARG A 51 -7.74 5.06 10.03
N SER A 52 -8.00 3.75 10.16
CA SER A 52 -6.97 2.72 10.02
C SER A 52 -6.51 2.53 8.55
N ASN A 53 -7.43 2.64 7.60
CA ASN A 53 -7.14 2.62 6.16
C ASN A 53 -6.59 3.96 5.65
N GLY A 54 -7.04 5.08 6.19
CA GLY A 54 -6.59 6.44 5.88
C GLY A 54 -5.15 6.66 6.31
N LYS A 55 -4.71 6.00 7.39
CA LYS A 55 -3.29 5.80 7.62
C LYS A 55 -2.68 5.19 6.34
N GLN A 56 -3.16 4.04 5.84
CA GLN A 56 -2.57 3.32 4.69
C GLN A 56 -2.44 4.11 3.37
N PHE A 57 -3.19 5.20 3.17
CA PHE A 57 -3.05 6.06 1.99
C PHE A 57 -1.86 7.03 2.03
N SER A 58 -1.15 7.16 3.15
CA SER A 58 0.20 7.71 3.10
C SER A 58 1.13 6.63 2.52
N SER A 59 1.41 6.70 1.21
CA SER A 59 2.36 5.79 0.54
C SER A 59 3.76 5.81 1.21
N TYR A 60 4.03 6.86 1.99
CA TYR A 60 5.30 7.13 2.65
C TYR A 60 5.17 7.26 4.17
N LYS A 61 4.46 6.34 4.84
CA LYS A 61 4.32 6.34 6.31
C LYS A 61 5.60 6.20 7.11
N ASN A 62 6.58 5.47 6.58
CA ASN A 62 7.80 5.15 7.32
C ASN A 62 9.03 5.52 6.49
N ARG A 63 10.09 5.92 7.20
CA ARG A 63 11.37 6.34 6.60
C ARG A 63 11.92 5.29 5.62
N GLN A 64 11.61 4.01 5.85
CA GLN A 64 12.01 2.89 5.00
C GLN A 64 11.26 2.86 3.66
N SER A 65 9.95 3.10 3.62
CA SER A 65 9.15 3.09 2.39
C SER A 65 9.44 4.32 1.54
N PHE A 66 9.61 5.48 2.17
CA PHE A 66 10.10 6.69 1.51
C PHE A 66 11.49 6.48 0.90
N GLY A 67 12.45 5.99 1.69
CA GLY A 67 13.81 5.73 1.20
C GLY A 67 13.87 4.76 0.02
N LYS A 68 13.03 3.70 0.04
CA LYS A 68 12.91 2.76 -1.10
C LYS A 68 12.35 3.45 -2.35
N ALA A 69 11.37 4.32 -2.21
CA ALA A 69 10.80 5.05 -3.33
C ALA A 69 11.80 6.05 -3.93
N VAL A 70 12.52 6.80 -3.09
CA VAL A 70 13.59 7.70 -3.54
C VAL A 70 14.67 6.93 -4.30
N LYS A 71 15.10 5.77 -3.80
CA LYS A 71 16.08 4.92 -4.50
C LYS A 71 15.60 4.50 -5.90
N ARG A 72 14.33 4.10 -6.04
CA ARG A 72 13.76 3.74 -7.34
C ARG A 72 13.74 4.92 -8.31
N VAL A 73 13.38 6.11 -7.82
CA VAL A 73 13.40 7.33 -8.64
C VAL A 73 14.81 7.65 -9.12
N ILE A 74 15.80 7.58 -8.23
CA ILE A 74 17.21 7.80 -8.59
C ILE A 74 17.67 6.79 -9.65
N GLN A 75 17.28 5.52 -9.53
CA GLN A 75 17.62 4.48 -10.51
C GLN A 75 16.95 4.68 -11.87
N SER A 76 15.76 5.28 -11.90
CA SER A 76 15.06 5.58 -13.15
C SER A 76 15.57 6.84 -13.86
N LEU A 77 16.36 7.67 -13.18
CA LEU A 77 16.92 8.88 -13.79
C LEU A 77 18.15 8.56 -14.66
N PRO A 78 18.45 9.39 -15.67
CA PRO A 78 19.67 9.27 -16.45
C PRO A 78 20.91 9.27 -15.54
N GLN A 79 21.92 8.45 -15.88
CA GLN A 79 23.21 8.43 -15.18
C GLN A 79 24.04 9.69 -15.49
N ASP A 80 23.84 10.25 -16.68
CA ASP A 80 24.42 11.54 -17.08
C ASP A 80 23.87 12.67 -16.20
N THR A 81 24.79 13.38 -15.54
CA THR A 81 24.45 14.43 -14.58
C THR A 81 23.69 15.59 -15.23
N HIS A 82 24.05 16.00 -16.45
CA HIS A 82 23.36 17.08 -17.15
C HIS A 82 21.94 16.67 -17.52
N LYS A 83 21.76 15.49 -18.10
CA LYS A 83 20.42 14.98 -18.47
C LYS A 83 19.52 14.82 -17.24
N ARG A 84 20.09 14.32 -16.13
CA ARG A 84 19.37 14.18 -14.86
C ARG A 84 18.86 15.52 -14.34
N VAL A 85 19.70 16.56 -14.33
CA VAL A 85 19.30 17.90 -13.87
C VAL A 85 18.20 18.49 -14.74
N THR A 86 18.28 18.32 -16.06
CA THR A 86 17.24 18.79 -16.99
C THR A 86 15.89 18.12 -16.72
N VAL A 87 15.86 16.80 -16.57
CA VAL A 87 14.63 16.04 -16.28
C VAL A 87 14.03 16.47 -14.95
N VAL A 88 14.83 16.58 -13.88
CA VAL A 88 14.35 17.01 -12.56
C VAL A 88 13.80 18.43 -12.62
N ARG A 89 14.49 19.35 -13.29
CA ARG A 89 14.03 20.74 -13.46
C ARG A 89 12.69 20.81 -14.19
N HIS A 90 12.53 20.03 -15.27
CA HIS A 90 11.28 19.99 -16.02
C HIS A 90 10.12 19.44 -15.18
N ILE A 91 10.32 18.32 -14.47
CA ILE A 91 9.32 17.76 -13.56
C ILE A 91 8.87 18.78 -12.51
N VAL A 92 9.82 19.51 -11.93
CA VAL A 92 9.53 20.50 -10.90
C VAL A 92 8.75 21.71 -11.44
N GLN A 93 9.03 22.11 -12.68
CA GLN A 93 8.28 23.17 -13.38
C GLN A 93 6.85 22.74 -13.70
N GLU A 94 6.65 21.54 -14.25
CA GLU A 94 5.33 20.97 -14.56
C GLU A 94 4.46 20.81 -13.30
N LEU A 95 5.07 20.41 -12.18
CA LEU A 95 4.36 20.21 -10.92
C LEU A 95 4.14 21.49 -10.11
N ASN A 96 4.60 22.66 -10.58
CA ASN A 96 4.60 23.93 -9.83
C ASN A 96 5.16 23.77 -8.41
N ALA A 97 6.11 22.84 -8.23
CA ALA A 97 6.59 22.47 -6.90
C ALA A 97 7.61 23.47 -6.33
N ILE A 98 8.14 24.37 -7.16
CA ILE A 98 8.91 25.53 -6.71
C ILE A 98 8.02 26.78 -6.81
N PRO A 99 7.75 27.51 -5.71
CA PRO A 99 7.15 28.82 -5.80
C PRO A 99 8.06 29.71 -6.64
N LYS A 100 7.53 30.30 -7.72
CA LYS A 100 8.25 31.29 -8.53
C LYS A 100 8.74 32.37 -7.57
N THR A 101 10.05 32.52 -7.39
CA THR A 101 10.60 33.64 -6.66
C THR A 101 10.19 34.89 -7.42
N VAL A 102 9.22 35.63 -6.89
CA VAL A 102 8.93 36.98 -7.35
C VAL A 102 10.13 37.80 -6.93
N THR A 103 11.10 37.96 -7.82
CA THR A 103 12.14 38.97 -7.65
C THR A 103 11.40 40.30 -7.70
N GLN A 104 11.08 40.86 -6.53
CA GLN A 104 10.67 42.25 -6.46
C GLN A 104 11.88 43.06 -6.90
N HIS A 105 11.87 43.52 -8.15
CA HIS A 105 12.76 44.59 -8.58
C HIS A 105 12.40 45.81 -7.73
N GLN A 106 13.18 46.05 -6.68
CA GLN A 106 13.20 47.33 -6.00
C GLN A 106 14.11 48.25 -6.81
N HIS A 107 13.47 49.31 -7.31
CA HIS A 107 13.99 50.55 -7.90
C HIS A 107 14.63 50.49 -9.29
#